data_AF-A0A432UX68-F1
#
_entry.id   AF-A0A432UX68-F1
#
_cell.length_a   1.000
_cell.length_b   1.000
_cell.length_c   1.000
_cell.angle_alpha   90.00
_cell.angle_beta   90.00
_cell.angle_gamma   90.00
#
_symmetry.space_group_name_H-M   'P 1'
#
loop_
_entity.id
_entity.type
_entity.pdbx_description
1 polymer ?
#
loop_
_entity_poly.entity_id
_entity_poly.type
_entity_poly.pdbx_seq_one_letter_code
_entity_poly.pdbx_strand_id
1 'polypeptide(L)'
;MMTESYDAGVARSRLILFIGALAAILGAAGVLAISPLLVYLIPKLVNGEYSYLFNLALFQFMWAVFFVSLLVAGIKLVISGANRKRYDIIPGLTLYFLGAALMVNGFLMLMYGHVIYAGIAILVGSIVSYLEWSTEVV
;
A
#
# COMPACT_ATOMS: atom_id res chain seq x y z
N MET A 1 27.43 18.64 -19.57
CA MET A 1 26.85 18.79 -18.22
C MET A 1 25.31 18.86 -18.18
N MET A 2 24.59 19.27 -19.24
CA MET A 2 23.10 19.26 -19.22
C MET A 2 22.45 17.92 -19.57
N THR A 3 23.17 16.97 -20.16
CA THR A 3 22.64 15.65 -20.56
C THR A 3 22.50 14.68 -19.39
N GLU A 4 23.49 14.64 -18.48
CA GLU A 4 23.48 13.72 -17.33
C GLU A 4 22.32 13.98 -16.35
N SER A 5 21.94 15.25 -16.12
CA SER A 5 20.80 15.59 -15.26
C SER A 5 19.45 15.28 -15.91
N TYR A 6 19.37 15.33 -17.24
CA TYR A 6 18.18 14.96 -17.99
C TYR A 6 17.95 13.44 -17.95
N ASP A 7 19.00 12.65 -18.17
CA ASP A 7 18.93 11.20 -18.19
C ASP A 7 18.65 10.60 -16.80
N ALA A 8 19.22 11.18 -15.74
CA ALA A 8 18.94 10.79 -14.36
C ALA A 8 17.46 10.99 -13.99
N GLY A 9 16.85 12.10 -14.43
CA GLY A 9 15.42 12.36 -14.19
C GLY A 9 14.49 11.39 -14.94
N VAL A 10 14.86 10.99 -16.15
CA VAL A 10 14.11 10.01 -16.95
C VAL A 10 14.22 8.60 -16.35
N ALA A 11 15.41 8.20 -15.89
CA ALA A 11 15.62 6.92 -15.23
C ALA A 11 14.80 6.80 -13.92
N ARG A 12 14.78 7.86 -13.10
CA ARG A 12 13.98 7.92 -11.86
C ARG A 12 12.48 7.81 -12.14
N SER A 13 11.97 8.52 -13.15
CA SER A 13 10.56 8.47 -13.56
C SER A 13 10.13 7.06 -14.01
N ARG A 14 10.98 6.36 -14.79
CA ARG A 14 10.72 4.98 -15.22
C ARG A 14 10.70 4.00 -14.05
N LEU A 15 11.60 4.17 -13.08
CA LEU A 15 11.64 3.34 -11.88
C LEU A 15 10.37 3.51 -11.03
N ILE A 16 9.95 4.76 -10.79
CA ILE A 16 8.71 5.06 -10.04
C ILE A 16 7.48 4.47 -10.74
N LEU A 17 7.41 4.60 -12.07
CA LEU A 17 6.35 3.97 -12.87
C LEU A 17 6.32 2.46 -12.69
N PHE A 18 7.47 1.79 -12.75
CA PHE A 18 7.57 0.35 -12.60
C PHE A 18 7.14 -0.10 -11.19
N ILE A 19 7.65 0.54 -10.15
CA ILE A 19 7.30 0.23 -8.76
C ILE A 19 5.81 0.49 -8.51
N GLY A 20 5.28 1.60 -9.01
CA GLY A 20 3.87 1.94 -8.91
C GLY A 20 2.97 0.92 -9.61
N ALA A 21 3.31 0.52 -10.83
CA ALA A 21 2.56 -0.46 -11.59
C ALA A 21 2.56 -1.83 -10.88
N LEU A 22 3.72 -2.26 -10.38
CA LEU A 22 3.84 -3.50 -9.63
C LEU A 22 2.99 -3.48 -8.35
N ALA A 23 3.06 -2.40 -7.57
CA ALA A 23 2.23 -2.22 -6.37
C ALA A 23 0.74 -2.21 -6.71
N ALA A 24 0.32 -1.53 -7.79
CA ALA A 24 -1.07 -1.51 -8.21
C ALA A 24 -1.57 -2.89 -8.63
N ILE A 25 -0.78 -3.65 -9.39
CA ILE A 25 -1.15 -5.02 -9.81
C ILE A 25 -1.26 -5.94 -8.60
N LEU A 26 -0.28 -5.91 -7.69
CA LEU A 26 -0.31 -6.73 -6.47
C LEU A 26 -1.48 -6.35 -5.54
N GLY A 27 -1.76 -5.06 -5.40
CA GLY A 27 -2.90 -4.55 -4.65
C GLY A 27 -4.23 -5.03 -5.26
N ALA A 28 -4.41 -4.88 -6.58
CA ALA A 28 -5.61 -5.33 -7.26
C ALA A 28 -5.80 -6.86 -7.16
N ALA A 29 -4.75 -7.64 -7.41
CA ALA A 29 -4.78 -9.10 -7.31
C ALA A 29 -5.11 -9.55 -5.88
N GLY A 30 -4.54 -8.89 -4.87
CA GLY A 30 -4.82 -9.16 -3.46
C GLY A 30 -6.26 -8.84 -3.07
N VAL A 31 -6.78 -7.67 -3.47
CA VAL A 31 -8.20 -7.31 -3.26
C VAL A 31 -9.14 -8.34 -3.89
N LEU A 32 -8.85 -8.76 -5.13
CA LEU A 32 -9.65 -9.78 -5.81
C LEU A 32 -9.59 -11.13 -5.06
N ALA A 33 -8.42 -11.54 -4.57
CA ALA A 33 -8.25 -12.81 -3.86
C ALA A 33 -9.01 -12.87 -2.53
N ILE A 34 -9.08 -11.75 -1.79
CA ILE A 34 -9.76 -11.72 -0.48
C ILE A 34 -11.27 -11.47 -0.58
N SER A 35 -11.72 -10.85 -1.68
CA SER A 35 -13.11 -10.39 -1.84
C SER A 35 -14.16 -11.49 -1.63
N PRO A 36 -14.00 -12.75 -2.11
CA PRO A 36 -15.02 -13.78 -1.91
C PRO A 36 -15.14 -14.18 -0.44
N LEU A 37 -14.02 -14.21 0.29
CA LEU A 37 -14.00 -14.59 1.70
C LEU A 37 -14.65 -13.50 2.57
N LEU A 38 -14.43 -12.22 2.27
CA LEU A 38 -15.11 -11.12 2.94
C LEU A 38 -16.62 -11.13 2.69
N VAL A 39 -17.04 -11.35 1.45
CA VAL A 39 -18.47 -11.47 1.10
C VAL A 39 -19.14 -12.63 1.85
N TYR A 40 -18.41 -13.72 2.10
CA TYR A 40 -18.90 -14.83 2.91
C TYR A 40 -18.93 -14.52 4.42
N LEU A 41 -17.92 -13.84 4.95
CA LEU A 41 -17.74 -13.63 6.39
C LEU A 41 -18.59 -12.48 6.94
N ILE A 42 -18.75 -11.39 6.19
CA ILE A 42 -19.46 -10.19 6.66
C ILE A 42 -20.91 -10.48 7.07
N PRO A 43 -21.75 -11.17 6.26
CA PRO A 43 -23.13 -11.45 6.65
C PRO A 43 -23.23 -12.34 7.89
N LYS A 44 -22.31 -13.31 8.02
CA LYS A 44 -22.26 -14.22 9.17
C LYS A 44 -21.93 -13.49 10.47
N LEU A 45 -21.03 -12.51 10.40
CA LEU A 45 -20.69 -11.64 11.52
C LEU A 45 -21.87 -10.78 11.95
N VAL A 46 -22.59 -10.19 10.99
CA VAL A 46 -23.77 -9.34 11.24
C VAL A 46 -24.90 -10.14 11.88
N ASN A 47 -25.07 -11.40 11.47
CA ASN A 47 -26.08 -12.30 12.04
C ASN A 47 -25.68 -12.88 13.41
N GLY A 48 -24.51 -12.52 13.95
CA GLY A 48 -24.03 -13.01 15.25
C GLY A 48 -23.63 -14.49 15.25
N GLU A 49 -23.46 -15.09 14.06
CA GLU A 49 -23.10 -16.48 13.92
C GLU A 49 -21.58 -16.64 14.14
N TYR A 50 -21.23 -17.31 15.23
CA TYR A 50 -19.88 -17.82 15.55
C TYR A 50 -18.82 -16.78 15.99
N SER A 51 -18.57 -16.72 17.30
CA SER A 51 -17.46 -15.96 17.91
C SER A 51 -16.08 -16.34 17.34
N TYR A 52 -15.88 -17.57 16.86
CA TYR A 52 -14.59 -17.99 16.29
C TYR A 52 -14.34 -17.44 14.87
N LEU A 53 -15.40 -17.09 14.10
CA LEU A 53 -15.26 -16.49 12.77
C LEU A 53 -14.81 -15.03 12.85
N PHE A 54 -14.96 -14.39 14.02
CA PHE A 54 -14.57 -13.00 14.25
C PHE A 54 -13.09 -12.76 13.96
N ASN A 55 -12.20 -13.59 14.50
CA ASN A 55 -10.75 -13.46 14.28
C ASN A 55 -10.38 -13.66 12.81
N LEU A 56 -11.05 -14.59 12.12
CA LEU A 56 -10.83 -14.82 10.70
C LEU A 56 -11.29 -13.61 9.87
N ALA A 57 -12.44 -13.04 10.18
CA ALA A 57 -12.93 -11.85 9.47
C ALA A 57 -12.06 -10.63 9.73
N LEU A 58 -11.64 -10.38 10.97
CA LEU A 58 -10.70 -9.32 11.32
C LEU A 58 -9.41 -9.45 10.50
N PHE A 59 -8.85 -10.65 10.43
CA PHE A 59 -7.64 -10.89 9.64
C PHE A 59 -7.84 -10.55 8.15
N GLN A 60 -9.02 -10.84 7.60
CA GLN A 60 -9.35 -10.53 6.21
C GLN A 60 -9.58 -9.03 5.98
N PHE A 61 -10.17 -8.33 6.94
CA PHE A 61 -10.25 -6.87 6.91
C PHE A 61 -8.86 -6.24 6.95
N MET A 62 -7.95 -6.78 7.74
CA MET A 62 -6.57 -6.30 7.81
C MET A 62 -5.84 -6.50 6.48
N TRP A 63 -6.04 -7.64 5.81
CA TRP A 63 -5.56 -7.84 4.44
C TRP A 63 -6.23 -6.91 3.43
N ALA A 64 -7.52 -6.62 3.58
CA ALA A 64 -8.22 -5.66 2.74
C ALA A 64 -7.60 -4.27 2.83
N VAL A 65 -7.38 -3.78 4.05
CA VAL A 65 -6.71 -2.50 4.28
C VAL A 65 -5.32 -2.51 3.67
N PHE A 66 -4.56 -3.60 3.81
CA PHE A 66 -3.23 -3.72 3.21
C PHE A 66 -3.27 -3.62 1.68
N PHE A 67 -4.10 -4.42 1.01
CA PHE A 67 -4.14 -4.46 -0.46
C PHE A 67 -4.79 -3.22 -1.09
N VAL A 68 -5.81 -2.64 -0.45
CA VAL A 68 -6.41 -1.38 -0.89
C VAL A 68 -5.40 -0.24 -0.77
N SER A 69 -4.66 -0.16 0.34
CA SER A 69 -3.56 0.79 0.49
C SER A 69 -2.49 0.56 -0.58
N LEU A 70 -2.04 -0.68 -0.81
CA LEU A 70 -1.04 -0.97 -1.83
C LEU A 70 -1.51 -0.56 -3.24
N LEU A 71 -2.78 -0.81 -3.56
CA LEU A 71 -3.39 -0.40 -4.82
C LEU A 71 -3.41 1.13 -4.99
N VAL A 72 -3.88 1.86 -3.97
CA VAL A 72 -3.95 3.33 -4.00
C VAL A 72 -2.56 3.95 -4.08
N ALA A 73 -1.58 3.43 -3.31
CA ALA A 73 -0.18 3.85 -3.39
C ALA A 73 0.37 3.62 -4.81
N GLY A 74 0.16 2.42 -5.36
CA GLY A 74 0.61 2.07 -6.71
C GLY A 74 0.04 2.99 -7.78
N ILE A 75 -1.26 3.26 -7.76
CA ILE A 75 -1.92 4.17 -8.71
C ILE A 75 -1.32 5.58 -8.59
N LYS A 76 -1.13 6.10 -7.37
CA LYS A 76 -0.52 7.42 -7.16
C LYS A 76 0.91 7.48 -7.71
N LEU A 77 1.71 6.45 -7.50
CA LEU A 77 3.07 6.35 -8.05
C LEU A 77 3.07 6.30 -9.58
N VAL A 78 2.16 5.55 -10.20
CA VAL A 78 2.00 5.50 -11.67
C VAL A 78 1.66 6.88 -12.24
N ILE A 79 0.67 7.55 -11.66
CA ILE A 79 0.26 8.91 -12.08
C ILE A 79 1.43 9.89 -11.93
N SER A 80 2.16 9.81 -10.81
CA SER A 80 3.33 10.65 -10.54
C SER A 80 4.43 10.43 -11.59
N GLY A 81 4.80 9.17 -11.83
CA GLY A 81 5.85 8.84 -12.79
C GLY A 81 5.45 9.15 -14.25
N ALA A 82 4.18 8.98 -14.63
CA ALA A 82 3.67 9.31 -15.97
C ALA A 82 3.71 10.82 -16.26
N ASN A 83 3.40 11.64 -15.26
CA ASN A 83 3.37 13.10 -15.40
C ASN A 83 4.77 13.75 -15.42
N ARG A 84 5.86 12.98 -15.25
CA ARG A 84 7.26 13.45 -15.28
C ARG A 84 7.50 14.72 -14.45
N LYS A 85 6.72 14.95 -13.39
CA LYS A 85 6.80 16.18 -12.59
C LYS A 85 8.21 16.25 -11.96
N ARG A 86 9.06 17.11 -12.54
CA ARG A 86 10.48 17.24 -12.17
C ARG A 86 10.72 17.82 -10.77
N TYR A 87 9.71 18.42 -10.15
CA TYR A 87 9.85 19.18 -8.88
C TYR A 87 8.64 19.04 -7.95
N ASP A 88 7.79 18.05 -8.18
CA ASP A 88 6.51 17.97 -7.48
C ASP A 88 6.09 16.50 -7.49
N ILE A 89 6.97 15.68 -6.90
CA ILE A 89 6.71 14.26 -6.71
C ILE A 89 5.73 14.18 -5.55
N ILE A 90 4.46 14.13 -5.94
CA ILE A 90 3.28 13.77 -5.15
C ILE A 90 2.78 14.90 -4.24
N PRO A 91 1.55 15.43 -4.45
CA PRO A 91 0.86 16.10 -3.36
C PRO A 91 0.51 15.07 -2.29
N GLY A 92 1.30 15.08 -1.21
CA GLY A 92 0.86 15.63 0.07
C GLY A 92 0.04 14.68 0.91
N LEU A 93 0.57 14.36 2.11
CA LEU A 93 -0.09 13.66 3.23
C LEU A 93 -0.60 12.24 2.94
N THR A 94 -0.97 11.90 1.71
CA THR A 94 -1.78 10.72 1.44
C THR A 94 -0.93 9.45 1.45
N LEU A 95 0.29 9.48 0.90
CA LEU A 95 1.23 8.36 1.02
C LEU A 95 1.75 8.25 2.45
N TYR A 96 1.93 9.37 3.15
CA TYR A 96 2.27 9.35 4.57
C TYR A 96 1.19 8.67 5.41
N PHE A 97 -0.08 9.06 5.23
CA PHE A 97 -1.21 8.42 5.90
C PHE A 97 -1.41 6.98 5.48
N LEU A 98 -1.16 6.64 4.20
CA LEU A 98 -1.19 5.24 3.75
C LEU A 98 -0.10 4.40 4.41
N GLY A 99 1.14 4.92 4.47
CA GLY A 99 2.27 4.26 5.11
C GLY A 99 2.02 4.09 6.61
N ALA A 100 1.51 5.12 7.27
CA ALA A 100 1.09 5.06 8.67
C ALA A 100 -0.04 4.03 8.88
N ALA A 101 -1.05 4.00 8.01
CA ALA A 101 -2.13 3.02 8.09
C ALA A 101 -1.61 1.58 7.89
N LEU A 102 -0.65 1.37 6.99
CA LEU A 102 0.02 0.08 6.79
C LEU A 102 0.85 -0.34 8.01
N MET A 103 1.57 0.60 8.62
CA MET A 103 2.31 0.34 9.85
C MET A 103 1.38 0.00 11.02
N VAL A 104 0.31 0.78 11.24
CA VAL A 104 -0.72 0.49 12.26
C VAL A 104 -1.36 -0.88 12.02
N ASN A 105 -1.69 -1.20 10.77
CA ASN A 105 -2.22 -2.50 10.39
C ASN A 105 -1.21 -3.63 10.65
N GLY A 106 0.08 -3.40 10.39
CA GLY A 106 1.15 -4.34 10.73
C GLY A 106 1.33 -4.55 12.23
N PHE A 107 1.22 -3.49 13.04
CA PHE A 107 1.19 -3.63 14.51
C PHE A 107 -0.02 -4.43 14.98
N LEU A 108 -1.19 -4.21 14.37
CA LEU A 108 -2.37 -5.00 14.65
C LEU A 108 -2.12 -6.48 14.29
N MET A 109 -1.46 -6.78 13.16
CA MET A 109 -1.08 -8.15 12.77
C MET A 109 -0.15 -8.80 13.80
N LEU A 110 0.78 -8.06 14.41
CA LEU A 110 1.62 -8.57 15.50
C LEU A 110 0.78 -9.00 16.71
N MET A 111 -0.21 -8.19 17.10
CA MET A 111 -1.07 -8.50 18.26
C MET A 111 -1.86 -9.80 18.06
N TYR A 112 -2.20 -10.16 16.82
CA TYR A 112 -2.88 -11.42 16.47
C TYR A 112 -1.91 -12.57 16.14
N GLY A 113 -0.60 -12.42 16.39
CA GLY A 113 0.40 -13.48 16.21
C GLY A 113 0.91 -13.67 14.77
N HIS A 114 0.56 -12.78 13.86
CA HIS A 114 0.89 -12.86 12.44
C HIS A 114 2.22 -12.15 12.10
N VAL A 115 3.31 -12.63 12.69
CA VAL A 115 4.63 -11.94 12.70
C VAL A 115 5.19 -11.67 11.30
N ILE A 116 5.13 -12.64 10.38
CA ILE A 116 5.67 -12.48 9.02
C ILE A 116 4.90 -11.40 8.25
N TYR A 117 3.56 -11.45 8.31
CA TYR A 117 2.70 -10.51 7.60
C TYR A 117 2.80 -9.10 8.17
N ALA A 118 2.93 -8.99 9.50
CA ALA A 118 3.23 -7.73 10.16
C ALA A 118 4.54 -7.11 9.68
N GLY A 119 5.62 -7.92 9.61
CA GLY A 119 6.92 -7.45 9.11
C GLY A 119 6.82 -6.88 7.70
N ILE A 120 6.08 -7.57 6.81
CA ILE A 120 5.83 -7.10 5.44
C ILE A 120 5.04 -5.79 5.46
N ALA A 121 3.95 -5.70 6.23
CA ALA A 121 3.12 -4.50 6.30
C ALA A 121 3.88 -3.28 6.82
N ILE A 122 4.70 -3.45 7.86
CA ILE A 122 5.53 -2.39 8.44
C ILE A 122 6.64 -1.96 7.45
N LEU A 123 7.32 -2.92 6.81
CA LEU A 123 8.36 -2.63 5.82
C LEU A 123 7.79 -1.86 4.62
N VAL A 124 6.70 -2.34 4.04
CA VAL A 124 6.04 -1.68 2.91
C VAL A 124 5.53 -0.30 3.33
N GLY A 125 4.89 -0.17 4.50
CA GLY A 125 4.47 1.12 5.03
C GLY A 125 5.63 2.09 5.20
N SER A 126 6.76 1.61 5.73
CA SER A 126 7.97 2.41 5.96
C SER A 126 8.61 2.87 4.64
N ILE A 127 8.67 2.00 3.63
CA ILE A 127 9.17 2.35 2.29
C ILE A 127 8.27 3.42 1.67
N VAL A 128 6.95 3.26 1.77
CA VAL A 128 5.98 4.22 1.23
C VAL A 128 6.11 5.59 1.91
N SER A 129 6.23 5.64 3.24
CA SER A 129 6.46 6.88 3.98
C SER A 129 7.83 7.50 3.67
N TYR A 130 8.88 6.70 3.51
CA TYR A 130 10.21 7.18 3.16
C TYR A 130 10.26 7.80 1.76
N LEU A 131 9.57 7.18 0.79
CA LEU A 131 9.47 7.71 -0.57
C LEU A 131 8.84 9.12 -0.55
N GLU A 132 7.79 9.33 0.25
CA GLU A 132 7.17 10.65 0.44
C GLU A 132 8.15 11.67 1.09
N TRP A 133 8.84 11.27 2.15
CA TRP A 133 9.81 12.16 2.83
C TRP A 133 10.93 12.60 1.89
N SER A 134 11.42 11.69 1.04
CA SER A 134 12.45 11.99 0.05
C SER A 134 11.99 12.91 -1.08
N THR A 135 10.68 13.17 -1.18
CA THR A 135 10.07 13.95 -2.26
C THR A 135 9.58 15.32 -1.82
N GLU A 136 9.34 15.56 -0.53
CA GLU A 136 9.05 16.89 0.05
C GLU A 136 10.30 17.72 0.38
N VAL A 137 11.44 17.09 0.69
CA VAL A 137 12.62 17.77 1.26
C VAL A 137 13.67 18.21 0.20
N VAL A 138 13.27 18.40 -1.07
CA VAL A 138 14.18 18.85 -2.14
C VAL A 138 13.67 20.10 -2.84
#